data_AF-A0A7Y2MM99-F1
#
_entry.id   AF-A0A7Y2MM99-F1
#
_cell.length_a   1.000
_cell.length_b   1.000
_cell.length_c   1.000
_cell.angle_alpha   90.00
_cell.angle_beta   90.00
_cell.angle_gamma   90.00
#
_symmetry.space_group_name_H-M   'P 1'
#
loop_
_entity.id
_entity.type
_entity.pdbx_description
1 polymer ?
#
loop_
_entity_poly.entity_id
_entity_poly.type
_entity_poly.pdbx_seq_one_letter_code
_entity_poly.pdbx_strand_id
1 'polypeptide(L)'
;MNTVFQVLTGLVIFQILFISIFLFTSKKGRRISNFLLAFFFLSLGCGMLDYFLLISGFFDENTQYAFILNSLVIFHAPLLLLYTQSLTKSYFRLKSVYLLHTLPFVVIIFLLIVFYYSQSVERQEWTIDGVREGKDVVNIMISVIGLIYELGYLLAVKIRIRKYRQLIKEQFSNIDKINLNWLNFLVNVFLISFVACVIANILRHSQEGFLNEGAIIVGLIGLLVFINMVLFKGLHQNDVFLGAARKASYETIAE
;
A
#
# COMPACT_ATOMS: atom_id res chain seq x y z
N MET A 1 -11.83 19.52 14.01
CA MET A 1 -10.72 18.63 13.62
C MET A 1 -9.42 19.13 14.26
N ASN A 2 -8.62 18.25 14.86
CA ASN A 2 -7.38 18.61 15.56
C ASN A 2 -6.31 19.13 14.56
N THR A 3 -5.73 20.31 14.81
CA THR A 3 -4.68 20.90 13.96
C THR A 3 -3.49 19.96 13.76
N VAL A 4 -3.13 19.18 14.78
CA VAL A 4 -2.04 18.19 14.70
C VAL A 4 -2.35 17.12 13.67
N PHE A 5 -3.58 16.62 13.63
CA PHE A 5 -4.01 15.62 12.65
C PHE A 5 -3.91 16.15 11.22
N GLN A 6 -4.35 17.39 10.98
CA GLN A 6 -4.28 18.03 9.66
C GLN A 6 -2.83 18.13 9.17
N VAL A 7 -1.95 18.65 10.03
CA VAL A 7 -0.53 18.85 9.69
C VAL A 7 0.16 17.52 9.42
N LEU A 8 -0.03 16.52 10.30
CA LEU A 8 0.59 15.20 10.13
C LEU A 8 0.11 14.50 8.86
N THR A 9 -1.20 14.51 8.61
CA THR A 9 -1.78 13.85 7.43
C THR A 9 -1.32 14.54 6.14
N GLY A 10 -1.33 15.87 6.11
CA GLY A 10 -0.81 16.64 4.98
C GLY A 10 0.66 16.34 4.70
N LEU A 11 1.49 16.26 5.74
CA LEU A 11 2.91 15.91 5.59
C LEU A 11 3.08 14.48 5.04
N VAL A 12 2.33 13.51 5.56
CA VAL A 12 2.36 12.11 5.08
C VAL A 12 1.99 12.05 3.60
N ILE A 13 0.89 12.69 3.19
CA ILE A 13 0.45 12.71 1.79
C ILE A 13 1.52 13.34 0.91
N PHE A 14 2.07 14.49 1.32
CA PHE A 14 3.15 15.15 0.60
C PHE A 14 4.37 14.23 0.42
N GLN A 15 4.81 13.55 1.48
CA GLN A 15 5.98 12.68 1.40
C GLN A 15 5.72 11.42 0.56
N ILE A 16 4.50 10.85 0.60
CA ILE A 16 4.11 9.75 -0.28
C ILE A 16 4.19 10.18 -1.75
N LEU A 17 3.62 11.35 -2.08
CA LEU A 17 3.69 11.91 -3.43
C LEU A 17 5.13 12.16 -3.85
N PHE A 18 5.94 12.73 -2.96
CA PHE A 18 7.36 12.97 -3.20
C PHE A 18 8.12 11.67 -3.51
N ILE A 19 7.91 10.60 -2.72
CA ILE A 19 8.51 9.28 -2.98
C ILE A 19 8.05 8.73 -4.33
N SER A 20 6.76 8.79 -4.65
CA SER A 20 6.23 8.31 -5.92
C SER A 20 6.84 9.04 -7.11
N ILE A 21 6.92 10.38 -7.07
CA ILE A 21 7.55 11.19 -8.12
C ILE A 21 9.04 10.87 -8.24
N PHE A 22 9.74 10.75 -7.12
CA PHE A 22 11.15 10.37 -7.09
C PHE A 22 11.38 9.00 -7.74
N LEU A 23 10.51 8.03 -7.48
CA LEU A 23 10.58 6.70 -8.11
C LEU A 23 10.29 6.76 -9.62
N PHE A 24 9.29 7.52 -10.07
CA PHE A 24 9.01 7.67 -11.50
C PHE A 24 10.16 8.32 -12.28
N THR A 25 10.87 9.25 -11.64
CA THR A 25 11.98 10.00 -12.26
C THR A 25 13.35 9.34 -12.07
N SER A 26 13.46 8.37 -11.16
CA SER A 26 14.72 7.70 -10.87
C SER A 26 15.24 6.90 -12.06
N LYS A 27 16.47 7.24 -12.48
CA LYS A 27 17.25 6.50 -13.48
C LYS A 27 18.00 5.29 -12.88
N LYS A 28 17.99 5.14 -11.56
CA LYS A 28 18.67 4.05 -10.85
C LYS A 28 17.75 2.82 -10.78
N GLY A 29 18.33 1.64 -11.00
CA GLY A 29 17.59 0.38 -10.98
C GLY A 29 16.70 0.18 -12.21
N ARG A 30 15.88 -0.87 -12.18
CA ARG A 30 14.98 -1.21 -13.28
C ARG A 30 13.76 -0.29 -13.28
N ARG A 31 13.55 0.42 -14.39
CA ARG A 31 12.40 1.33 -14.56
C ARG A 31 11.06 0.71 -14.16
N ILE A 32 10.75 -0.51 -14.61
CA ILE A 32 9.47 -1.15 -14.26
C ILE A 32 9.32 -1.42 -12.75
N SER A 33 10.41 -1.73 -12.05
CA SER A 33 10.38 -1.93 -10.59
C SER A 33 10.09 -0.61 -9.88
N ASN A 34 10.72 0.48 -10.31
CA ASN A 34 10.45 1.81 -9.76
C ASN A 34 9.00 2.23 -10.01
N PHE A 35 8.47 2.00 -11.21
CA PHE A 35 7.07 2.30 -11.53
C PHE A 35 6.10 1.51 -10.64
N LEU A 36 6.30 0.21 -10.46
CA LEU A 36 5.47 -0.61 -9.59
C LEU A 36 5.50 -0.12 -8.15
N LEU A 37 6.67 0.24 -7.64
CA LEU A 37 6.81 0.79 -6.29
C LEU A 37 6.23 2.21 -6.16
N ALA A 38 6.32 3.03 -7.21
CA ALA A 38 5.72 4.36 -7.24
C ALA A 38 4.19 4.29 -7.16
N PHE A 39 3.58 3.41 -7.96
CA PHE A 39 2.14 3.16 -7.90
C PHE A 39 1.72 2.55 -6.57
N PHE A 40 2.56 1.70 -5.97
CA PHE A 40 2.33 1.18 -4.62
C PHE A 40 2.18 2.33 -3.62
N PHE A 41 3.13 3.26 -3.59
CA PHE A 41 3.02 4.44 -2.72
C PHE A 41 1.82 5.33 -3.07
N LEU A 42 1.54 5.55 -4.36
CA LEU A 42 0.36 6.34 -4.77
C LEU A 42 -0.95 5.74 -4.28
N SER A 43 -1.10 4.41 -4.35
CA SER A 43 -2.31 3.74 -3.85
C SER A 43 -2.52 3.95 -2.35
N LEU A 44 -1.43 3.97 -1.55
CA LEU A 44 -1.48 4.32 -0.13
C LEU A 44 -1.82 5.80 0.07
N GLY A 45 -1.28 6.68 -0.78
CA GLY A 45 -1.60 8.12 -0.76
C GLY A 45 -3.08 8.40 -1.03
N CYS A 46 -3.70 7.64 -1.95
CA CYS A 46 -5.14 7.74 -2.22
C CYS A 46 -5.96 7.38 -0.97
N GLY A 47 -5.58 6.31 -0.25
CA GLY A 47 -6.23 5.94 1.01
C GLY A 47 -6.07 6.99 2.11
N MET A 48 -4.88 7.59 2.23
CA MET A 48 -4.63 8.66 3.19
C MET A 48 -5.44 9.93 2.87
N LEU A 49 -5.54 10.28 1.59
CA LEU A 49 -6.36 11.41 1.14
C LEU A 49 -7.85 11.14 1.37
N ASP A 50 -8.34 9.95 1.03
CA ASP A 50 -9.72 9.54 1.28
C ASP A 50 -10.08 9.64 2.78
N TYR A 51 -9.21 9.11 3.64
CA TYR A 51 -9.40 9.18 5.08
C TYR A 51 -9.39 10.62 5.61
N PHE A 52 -8.49 11.46 5.09
CA PHE A 52 -8.48 12.88 5.43
C PHE A 52 -9.80 13.57 5.05
N LEU A 53 -10.31 13.32 3.83
CA LEU A 53 -11.57 13.89 3.35
C LEU A 53 -12.74 13.42 4.22
N LEU A 54 -12.79 12.14 4.59
CA LEU A 54 -13.82 11.56 5.46
C LEU A 54 -13.87 12.25 6.84
N ILE A 55 -12.72 12.43 7.48
CA ILE A 55 -12.63 13.03 8.82
C ILE A 55 -12.83 14.55 8.78
N SER A 56 -12.49 15.20 7.66
CA SER A 56 -12.70 16.64 7.48
C SER A 56 -14.16 17.05 7.30
N GLY A 57 -15.07 16.09 7.08
CA GLY A 57 -16.48 16.36 6.74
C GLY A 57 -16.72 16.68 5.27
N PHE A 58 -15.69 16.59 4.40
CA PHE A 58 -15.83 16.93 2.98
C PHE A 58 -16.94 16.13 2.28
N PHE A 59 -17.10 14.86 2.63
CA PHE A 59 -18.12 13.99 2.04
C PHE A 59 -19.54 14.26 2.55
N ASP A 60 -19.72 15.08 3.59
CA ASP A 60 -21.05 15.43 4.10
C ASP A 60 -21.81 16.29 3.07
N GLU A 61 -21.08 17.11 2.30
CA GLU A 61 -21.65 17.93 1.21
C GLU A 61 -21.36 17.36 -0.20
N ASN A 62 -20.48 16.35 -0.29
CA ASN A 62 -19.95 15.85 -1.56
C ASN A 62 -19.94 14.31 -1.62
N THR A 63 -21.07 13.70 -1.30
CA THR A 63 -21.23 12.23 -1.22
C THR A 63 -20.83 11.53 -2.52
N GLN A 64 -21.01 12.15 -3.68
CA GLN A 64 -20.65 11.59 -4.99
C GLN A 64 -19.17 11.25 -5.15
N TYR A 65 -18.27 11.80 -4.32
CA TYR A 65 -16.84 11.54 -4.37
C TYR A 65 -16.36 10.56 -3.28
N ALA A 66 -17.23 10.11 -2.38
CA ALA A 66 -16.83 9.19 -1.31
C ALA A 66 -16.40 7.83 -1.88
N PHE A 67 -15.49 7.16 -1.15
CA PHE A 67 -15.01 5.78 -1.38
C PHE A 67 -14.21 5.51 -2.65
N ILE A 68 -14.23 6.39 -3.65
CA ILE A 68 -13.48 6.18 -4.90
C ILE A 68 -11.97 6.14 -4.65
N LEU A 69 -11.45 7.05 -3.84
CA LEU A 69 -10.02 7.07 -3.50
C LEU A 69 -9.66 5.91 -2.58
N ASN A 70 -10.54 5.54 -1.64
CA ASN A 70 -10.39 4.34 -0.82
C ASN A 70 -10.24 3.07 -1.68
N SER A 71 -11.06 2.93 -2.72
CA SER A 71 -11.07 1.75 -3.58
C SER A 71 -9.73 1.50 -4.28
N LEU A 72 -8.95 2.56 -4.53
CA LEU A 72 -7.62 2.46 -5.14
C LEU A 72 -6.57 1.85 -4.20
N VAL A 73 -6.83 1.85 -2.89
CA VAL A 73 -5.92 1.25 -1.90
C VAL A 73 -5.73 -0.23 -2.18
N ILE A 74 -6.72 -0.95 -2.71
CA ILE A 74 -6.63 -2.40 -2.97
C ILE A 74 -5.43 -2.77 -3.85
N PHE A 75 -4.93 -1.85 -4.66
CA PHE A 75 -3.77 -2.09 -5.53
C PHE A 75 -2.44 -2.21 -4.79
N HIS A 76 -2.30 -1.71 -3.56
CA HIS A 76 -1.01 -1.73 -2.85
C HIS A 76 -0.47 -3.17 -2.73
N ALA A 77 -1.32 -4.11 -2.31
CA ALA A 77 -0.95 -5.50 -2.11
C ALA A 77 -0.44 -6.21 -3.40
N PRO A 78 -1.18 -6.21 -4.53
CA PRO A 78 -0.69 -6.79 -5.78
C PRO A 78 0.49 -6.01 -6.38
N LEU A 79 0.55 -4.68 -6.24
CA LEU A 79 1.70 -3.90 -6.70
C LEU A 79 2.98 -4.28 -5.97
N LEU A 80 2.91 -4.52 -4.65
CA LEU A 80 4.06 -5.00 -3.87
C LEU A 80 4.52 -6.40 -4.30
N LEU A 81 3.57 -7.29 -4.65
CA LEU A 81 3.89 -8.60 -5.22
C LEU A 81 4.55 -8.48 -6.59
N LEU A 82 4.00 -7.67 -7.49
CA LEU A 82 4.58 -7.45 -8.82
C LEU A 82 5.95 -6.80 -8.72
N TYR A 83 6.13 -5.84 -7.82
CA TYR A 83 7.42 -5.25 -7.49
C TYR A 83 8.40 -6.35 -7.06
N THR A 84 8.02 -7.21 -6.12
CA THR A 84 8.83 -8.36 -5.68
C THR A 84 9.19 -9.29 -6.85
N GLN A 85 8.24 -9.59 -7.74
CA GLN A 85 8.50 -10.40 -8.93
C GLN A 85 9.49 -9.73 -9.88
N SER A 86 9.42 -8.41 -10.00
CA SER A 86 10.30 -7.62 -10.87
C SER A 86 11.76 -7.62 -10.41
N LEU A 87 12.00 -7.75 -9.09
CA LEU A 87 13.33 -7.89 -8.51
C LEU A 87 13.86 -9.33 -8.58
N THR A 88 12.98 -10.32 -8.40
CA THR A 88 13.37 -11.73 -8.25
C THR A 88 13.43 -12.52 -9.55
N LYS A 89 12.87 -12.00 -10.65
CA LYS A 89 12.91 -12.64 -11.99
C LYS A 89 13.81 -11.85 -12.93
N SER A 90 14.82 -12.51 -13.51
CA SER A 90 15.76 -11.91 -14.47
C SER A 90 15.06 -11.16 -15.61
N TYR A 91 14.07 -11.80 -16.25
CA TYR A 91 13.35 -11.23 -17.40
C TYR A 91 11.89 -10.87 -17.09
N PHE A 92 11.62 -10.22 -15.95
CA PHE A 92 10.27 -9.77 -15.64
C PHE A 92 9.70 -8.82 -16.71
N ARG A 93 8.50 -9.06 -17.19
CA ARG A 93 7.74 -8.11 -18.02
C ARG A 93 6.31 -8.15 -17.54
N LEU A 94 5.61 -7.02 -17.62
CA LEU A 94 4.17 -7.02 -17.37
C LEU A 94 3.50 -7.89 -18.44
N LYS A 95 2.64 -8.81 -17.99
CA LYS A 95 1.86 -9.71 -18.83
C LYS A 95 0.38 -9.42 -18.59
N SER A 96 -0.45 -9.66 -19.60
CA SER A 96 -1.91 -9.50 -19.49
C SER A 96 -2.52 -10.29 -18.34
N VAL A 97 -1.97 -11.46 -17.99
CA VAL A 97 -2.42 -12.25 -16.82
C VAL A 97 -2.33 -11.47 -15.50
N TYR A 98 -1.47 -10.46 -15.39
CA TYR A 98 -1.39 -9.61 -14.20
C TYR A 98 -2.57 -8.65 -14.08
N LEU A 99 -3.34 -8.42 -15.14
CA LEU A 99 -4.60 -7.69 -15.08
C LEU A 99 -5.65 -8.43 -14.24
N LEU A 100 -5.50 -9.74 -13.99
CA LEU A 100 -6.37 -10.45 -13.04
C LEU A 100 -6.26 -9.87 -11.62
N HIS A 101 -5.15 -9.23 -11.27
CA HIS A 101 -5.00 -8.53 -9.99
C HIS A 101 -5.87 -7.25 -9.90
N THR A 102 -6.42 -6.76 -11.02
CA THR A 102 -7.37 -5.63 -11.03
C THR A 102 -8.82 -6.08 -10.87
N LEU A 103 -9.11 -7.39 -10.94
CA LEU A 103 -10.47 -7.91 -10.78
C LEU A 103 -11.12 -7.50 -9.45
N PRO A 104 -10.43 -7.58 -8.28
CA PRO A 104 -10.99 -7.10 -7.01
C PRO A 104 -11.41 -5.63 -7.05
N PHE A 105 -10.64 -4.77 -7.72
CA PHE A 105 -11.01 -3.36 -7.92
C PHE A 105 -12.27 -3.22 -8.76
N VAL A 106 -12.37 -3.96 -9.87
CA VAL A 106 -13.58 -3.95 -10.72
C VAL A 106 -14.82 -4.37 -9.94
N VAL A 107 -14.70 -5.40 -9.10
CA VAL A 107 -15.79 -5.84 -8.21
C VAL A 107 -16.16 -4.74 -7.21
N ILE A 108 -15.19 -4.09 -6.56
CA ILE A 108 -15.47 -2.98 -5.64
C ILE A 108 -16.19 -1.83 -6.33
N ILE A 109 -15.72 -1.41 -7.52
CA ILE A 109 -16.36 -0.34 -8.28
C ILE A 109 -17.79 -0.72 -8.66
N PHE A 110 -18.01 -1.96 -9.11
CA PHE A 110 -19.36 -2.45 -9.42
C PHE A 110 -20.27 -2.41 -8.18
N LEU A 111 -19.78 -2.88 -7.03
CA LEU A 111 -20.52 -2.83 -5.76
C LEU A 111 -20.82 -1.39 -5.35
N LEU A 112 -19.87 -0.46 -5.48
CA LEU A 112 -20.10 0.96 -5.18
C LEU A 112 -21.16 1.57 -6.10
N ILE A 113 -21.14 1.25 -7.40
CA ILE A 113 -22.16 1.73 -8.33
C ILE A 113 -23.55 1.23 -7.90
N VAL A 114 -23.67 -0.06 -7.59
CA VAL A 114 -24.97 -0.69 -7.29
C VAL A 114 -25.49 -0.32 -5.91
N PHE A 115 -24.64 -0.30 -4.88
CA PHE A 115 -25.07 -0.19 -3.48
C PHE A 115 -24.84 1.20 -2.88
N TYR A 116 -24.12 2.10 -3.56
CA TYR A 116 -23.84 3.44 -3.06
C TYR A 116 -24.24 4.53 -4.06
N TYR A 117 -23.63 4.58 -5.25
CA TYR A 117 -23.85 5.69 -6.20
C TYR A 117 -25.25 5.70 -6.83
N SER A 118 -25.94 4.56 -6.88
CA SER A 118 -27.33 4.47 -7.35
C SER A 118 -28.37 4.88 -6.30
N GLN A 119 -27.94 5.10 -5.05
CA GLN A 119 -28.83 5.40 -3.92
C GLN A 119 -29.12 6.89 -3.80
N SER A 120 -30.15 7.26 -3.03
CA SER A 120 -30.42 8.66 -2.69
C SER A 120 -29.26 9.27 -1.88
N VAL A 121 -29.12 10.60 -1.92
CA VAL A 121 -28.10 11.32 -1.15
C VAL A 121 -28.22 11.02 0.35
N GLU A 122 -29.44 11.01 0.90
CA GLU A 122 -29.71 10.64 2.30
C GLU A 122 -29.18 9.23 2.64
N ARG A 123 -29.32 8.27 1.71
CA ARG A 123 -28.80 6.91 1.92
C ARG A 123 -27.28 6.88 1.85
N GLN A 124 -26.67 7.71 0.99
CA GLN A 124 -25.22 7.86 0.88
C GLN A 124 -24.62 8.47 2.14
N GLU A 125 -25.24 9.53 2.68
CA GLU A 125 -24.88 10.15 3.97
C GLU A 125 -24.94 9.12 5.10
N TRP A 126 -26.04 8.37 5.20
CA TRP A 126 -26.19 7.30 6.18
C TRP A 126 -25.07 6.25 6.09
N THR A 127 -24.65 5.88 4.87
CA THR A 127 -23.52 4.95 4.67
C THR A 127 -22.18 5.57 5.10
N ILE A 128 -21.94 6.84 4.77
CA ILE A 128 -20.72 7.56 5.20
C ILE A 128 -20.63 7.61 6.73
N ASP A 129 -21.72 7.94 7.41
CA ASP A 129 -21.77 7.97 8.87
C ASP A 129 -21.58 6.57 9.46
N GLY A 130 -22.18 5.55 8.85
CA GLY A 130 -21.96 4.15 9.24
C GLY A 130 -20.49 3.71 9.14
N VAL A 131 -19.74 4.20 8.15
CA VAL A 131 -18.29 3.96 8.02
C VAL A 131 -17.49 4.76 9.06
N ARG A 132 -17.87 6.02 9.29
CA ARG A 132 -17.27 6.92 10.27
C ARG A 132 -17.40 6.35 11.69
N GLU A 133 -18.55 5.79 12.02
CA GLU A 133 -18.81 5.12 13.30
C GLU A 133 -18.20 3.70 13.34
N GLY A 134 -18.22 2.99 12.20
CA GLY A 134 -17.68 1.65 12.02
C GLY A 134 -18.38 0.59 12.86
N LYS A 135 -19.69 0.70 12.96
CA LYS A 135 -20.56 -0.26 13.66
C LYS A 135 -21.43 -1.09 12.70
N ASP A 136 -21.43 -0.77 11.41
CA ASP A 136 -22.20 -1.48 10.40
C ASP A 136 -21.56 -2.83 10.04
N VAL A 137 -22.32 -3.92 10.16
CA VAL A 137 -21.93 -5.29 9.82
C VAL A 137 -21.35 -5.40 8.41
N VAL A 138 -21.88 -4.65 7.45
CA VAL A 138 -21.36 -4.66 6.07
C VAL A 138 -19.94 -4.12 6.03
N ASN A 139 -19.66 -3.04 6.76
CA ASN A 139 -18.32 -2.45 6.86
C ASN A 139 -17.33 -3.40 7.56
N ILE A 140 -17.81 -4.16 8.56
CA ILE A 140 -17.00 -5.21 9.20
C ILE A 140 -16.61 -6.28 8.19
N MET A 141 -17.58 -6.80 7.43
CA MET A 141 -17.33 -7.84 6.44
C MET A 141 -16.35 -7.38 5.36
N ILE A 142 -16.53 -6.17 4.83
CA ILE A 142 -15.62 -5.58 3.84
C ILE A 142 -14.20 -5.45 4.43
N SER A 143 -14.09 -4.97 5.67
CA SER A 143 -12.79 -4.84 6.36
C SER A 143 -12.09 -6.19 6.54
N VAL A 144 -12.82 -7.21 6.98
CA VAL A 144 -12.29 -8.57 7.13
C VAL A 144 -11.83 -9.16 5.80
N ILE A 145 -12.62 -9.00 4.73
CA ILE A 145 -12.26 -9.46 3.38
C ILE A 145 -10.99 -8.73 2.91
N GLY A 146 -10.91 -7.41 3.11
CA GLY A 146 -9.74 -6.60 2.78
C GLY A 146 -8.48 -7.05 3.53
N LEU A 147 -8.61 -7.37 4.81
CA LEU A 147 -7.51 -7.90 5.63
C LEU A 147 -7.04 -9.27 5.13
N ILE A 148 -7.96 -10.19 4.82
CA ILE A 148 -7.60 -11.51 4.25
C ILE A 148 -6.89 -11.35 2.91
N TYR A 149 -7.40 -10.44 2.06
CA TYR A 149 -6.80 -10.10 0.78
C TYR A 149 -5.36 -9.62 0.96
N GLU A 150 -5.14 -8.61 1.79
CA GLU A 150 -3.81 -8.06 2.08
C GLU A 150 -2.84 -9.14 2.60
N LEU A 151 -3.28 -9.92 3.60
CA LEU A 151 -2.48 -10.98 4.20
C LEU A 151 -2.03 -12.01 3.15
N GLY A 152 -2.93 -12.41 2.25
CA GLY A 152 -2.62 -13.34 1.17
C GLY A 152 -1.45 -12.87 0.30
N TYR A 153 -1.43 -11.60 -0.09
CA TYR A 153 -0.32 -11.02 -0.86
C TYR A 153 0.96 -10.85 -0.04
N LEU A 154 0.86 -10.41 1.22
CA LEU A 154 2.05 -10.27 2.09
C LEU A 154 2.73 -11.63 2.30
N LEU A 155 1.96 -12.70 2.50
CA LEU A 155 2.49 -14.07 2.59
C LEU A 155 3.10 -14.52 1.25
N ALA A 156 2.45 -14.26 0.12
CA ALA A 156 3.00 -14.58 -1.20
C ALA A 156 4.36 -13.88 -1.44
N VAL A 157 4.48 -12.62 -1.02
CA VAL A 157 5.73 -11.87 -1.07
C VAL A 157 6.79 -12.51 -0.16
N LYS A 158 6.46 -12.85 1.09
CA LYS A 158 7.38 -13.53 2.02
C LYS A 158 7.89 -14.86 1.48
N ILE A 159 6.99 -15.69 0.94
CA ILE A 159 7.35 -16.98 0.33
C ILE A 159 8.33 -16.74 -0.82
N ARG A 160 8.08 -15.75 -1.68
CA ARG A 160 8.94 -15.43 -2.81
C ARG A 160 10.32 -14.93 -2.39
N ILE A 161 10.41 -14.09 -1.36
CA ILE A 161 11.70 -13.64 -0.79
C ILE A 161 12.49 -14.85 -0.26
N ARG A 162 11.84 -15.75 0.48
CA ARG A 162 12.47 -16.97 1.02
C ARG A 162 13.01 -17.88 -0.08
N LYS A 163 12.19 -18.20 -1.08
CA LYS A 163 12.58 -19.03 -2.23
C LYS A 163 13.76 -18.42 -2.99
N TYR A 164 13.73 -17.11 -3.24
CA TYR A 164 14.83 -16.43 -3.92
C TYR A 164 16.14 -16.49 -3.13
N ARG A 165 16.09 -16.29 -1.81
CA ARG A 165 17.27 -16.41 -0.94
C ARG A 165 17.85 -17.82 -0.93
N GLN A 166 17.01 -18.87 -1.00
CA GLN A 166 17.46 -20.26 -1.10
C GLN A 166 18.18 -20.51 -2.43
N LEU A 167 17.54 -20.13 -3.55
CA LEU A 167 18.12 -20.28 -4.89
C LEU A 167 19.50 -19.60 -5.04
N ILE A 168 19.67 -18.39 -4.48
CA ILE A 168 20.96 -17.71 -4.51
C ILE A 168 22.03 -18.45 -3.71
N LYS A 169 21.69 -18.95 -2.52
CA LYS A 169 22.65 -19.69 -1.67
C LYS A 169 23.16 -20.95 -2.35
N GLU A 170 22.30 -21.62 -3.11
CA GLU A 170 22.62 -22.87 -3.80
C GLU A 170 23.44 -22.65 -5.07
N GLN A 171 23.24 -21.53 -5.79
CA GLN A 171 23.84 -21.32 -7.11
C GLN A 171 25.10 -20.45 -7.13
N PHE A 172 25.33 -19.57 -6.14
CA PHE A 172 26.41 -18.59 -6.20
C PHE A 172 27.10 -18.41 -4.84
N SER A 173 28.25 -19.06 -4.67
CA SER A 173 29.12 -18.90 -3.51
C SER A 173 29.78 -17.52 -3.42
N ASN A 174 29.86 -16.73 -4.52
CA ASN A 174 30.63 -15.49 -4.51
C ASN A 174 30.26 -14.40 -5.56
N ILE A 175 28.97 -14.09 -5.78
CA ILE A 175 28.57 -12.98 -6.67
C ILE A 175 27.70 -11.96 -5.94
N ASP A 176 27.94 -10.67 -6.20
CA ASP A 176 27.20 -9.51 -5.67
C ASP A 176 25.68 -9.73 -5.69
N LYS A 177 25.12 -9.81 -4.47
CA LYS A 177 23.78 -10.33 -4.22
C LYS A 177 22.76 -9.20 -4.33
N ILE A 178 21.65 -9.45 -5.04
CA ILE A 178 20.46 -8.60 -4.92
C ILE A 178 20.02 -8.60 -3.44
N ASN A 179 20.21 -7.46 -2.80
CA ASN A 179 19.91 -7.28 -1.39
C ASN A 179 18.40 -7.12 -1.19
N LEU A 180 17.71 -8.22 -0.90
CA LEU A 180 16.28 -8.19 -0.55
C LEU A 180 16.01 -7.72 0.88
N ASN A 181 16.99 -7.21 1.62
CA ASN A 181 16.77 -6.73 3.00
C ASN A 181 15.81 -5.55 3.04
N TRP A 182 15.89 -4.64 2.07
CA TRP A 182 14.92 -3.56 1.90
C TRP A 182 13.50 -4.10 1.75
N LEU A 183 13.29 -5.00 0.78
CA LEU A 183 11.96 -5.58 0.54
C LEU A 183 11.47 -6.38 1.76
N ASN A 184 12.35 -7.11 2.43
CA ASN A 184 12.00 -7.86 3.64
C ASN A 184 11.61 -6.94 4.80
N PHE A 185 12.30 -5.81 4.96
CA PHE A 185 11.95 -4.74 5.90
C PHE A 185 10.58 -4.16 5.57
N LEU A 186 10.36 -3.76 4.32
CA LEU A 186 9.09 -3.22 3.85
C LEU A 186 7.93 -4.14 4.19
N VAL A 187 8.02 -5.42 3.82
CA VAL A 187 6.93 -6.39 4.07
C VAL A 187 6.76 -6.69 5.56
N ASN A 188 7.82 -6.62 6.37
CA ASN A 188 7.69 -6.74 7.83
C ASN A 188 6.92 -5.57 8.43
N VAL A 189 7.17 -4.34 7.98
CA VAL A 189 6.41 -3.17 8.42
C VAL A 189 4.93 -3.36 8.11
N PHE A 190 4.59 -3.76 6.88
CA PHE A 190 3.19 -4.03 6.50
C PHE A 190 2.56 -5.18 7.31
N LEU A 191 3.28 -6.25 7.63
CA LEU A 191 2.76 -7.30 8.51
C LEU A 191 2.50 -6.79 9.94
N ILE A 192 3.36 -5.92 10.46
CA ILE A 192 3.15 -5.30 11.78
C ILE A 192 1.94 -4.35 11.72
N SER A 193 1.84 -3.53 10.68
CA SER A 193 0.69 -2.65 10.45
C SER A 193 -0.61 -3.44 10.30
N PHE A 194 -0.57 -4.59 9.61
CA PHE A 194 -1.69 -5.52 9.50
C PHE A 194 -2.15 -6.02 10.87
N VAL A 195 -1.23 -6.50 11.72
CA VAL A 195 -1.56 -6.96 13.09
C VAL A 195 -2.13 -5.80 13.92
N ALA A 196 -1.53 -4.61 13.84
CA ALA A 196 -2.04 -3.43 14.51
C ALA A 196 -3.45 -3.06 14.03
N CYS A 197 -3.72 -3.18 12.73
CA CYS A 197 -5.04 -2.93 12.14
C CYS A 197 -6.08 -3.96 12.60
N VAL A 198 -5.72 -5.24 12.68
CA VAL A 198 -6.59 -6.29 13.23
C VAL A 198 -6.94 -6.00 14.69
N ILE A 199 -5.95 -5.66 15.51
CA ILE A 199 -6.16 -5.31 16.92
C ILE A 199 -7.06 -4.06 17.02
N ALA A 200 -6.77 -3.02 16.24
CA ALA A 200 -7.57 -1.79 16.22
C ALA A 200 -9.02 -2.05 15.83
N ASN A 201 -9.26 -2.92 14.85
CA ASN A 201 -10.61 -3.34 14.48
C ASN A 201 -11.29 -4.12 15.60
N ILE A 202 -10.63 -5.10 16.22
CA ILE A 202 -11.23 -5.86 17.34
C ILE A 202 -11.62 -4.92 18.49
N LEU A 203 -10.73 -4.01 18.88
CA LEU A 203 -10.98 -3.03 19.95
C LEU A 203 -12.14 -2.07 19.61
N ARG A 204 -12.23 -1.62 18.35
CA ARG A 204 -13.32 -0.76 17.89
C ARG A 204 -14.68 -1.44 18.04
N HIS A 205 -14.75 -2.77 17.85
CA HIS A 205 -16.00 -3.53 17.92
C HIS A 205 -16.33 -4.07 19.31
N SER A 206 -15.36 -4.19 20.22
CA SER A 206 -15.59 -4.74 21.56
C SER A 206 -16.29 -3.78 22.53
N GLN A 207 -16.67 -2.57 22.10
CA GLN A 207 -17.23 -1.47 22.92
C GLN A 207 -16.37 -1.01 24.12
N GLU A 208 -15.28 -1.70 24.44
CA GLU A 208 -14.30 -1.32 25.47
C GLU A 208 -13.15 -0.45 24.93
N GLY A 209 -13.03 -0.31 23.59
CA GLY A 209 -11.95 0.42 22.96
C GLY A 209 -12.45 1.59 22.12
N PHE A 210 -12.43 2.80 22.68
CA PHE A 210 -12.33 3.99 21.83
C PHE A 210 -10.95 3.96 21.16
N LEU A 211 -10.90 3.80 19.84
CA LEU A 211 -9.77 4.34 19.07
C LEU A 211 -9.86 5.86 19.20
N ASN A 212 -9.35 6.38 20.32
CA ASN A 212 -9.27 7.82 20.57
C ASN A 212 -8.40 8.46 19.49
N GLU A 213 -8.59 9.76 19.28
CA GLU A 213 -7.77 10.57 18.36
C GLU A 213 -6.25 10.31 18.52
N GLY A 214 -5.81 9.99 19.74
CA GLY A 214 -4.42 9.60 20.03
C GLY A 214 -3.93 8.36 19.28
N ALA A 215 -4.75 7.32 19.09
CA ALA A 215 -4.36 6.12 18.35
C ALA A 215 -4.13 6.43 16.86
N ILE A 216 -4.97 7.29 16.28
CA ILE A 216 -4.82 7.78 14.90
C ILE A 216 -3.52 8.59 14.78
N ILE A 217 -3.26 9.50 15.72
CA ILE A 217 -2.02 10.30 15.74
C ILE A 217 -0.78 9.41 15.85
N VAL A 218 -0.79 8.39 16.73
CA VAL A 218 0.30 7.42 16.84
C VAL A 218 0.51 6.66 15.53
N GLY A 219 -0.57 6.25 14.86
CA GLY A 219 -0.51 5.63 13.55
C GLY A 219 0.12 6.54 12.49
N LEU A 220 -0.27 7.81 12.44
CA LEU A 220 0.31 8.82 11.53
C LEU A 220 1.79 9.06 11.81
N ILE A 221 2.20 9.15 13.09
CA ILE A 221 3.61 9.27 13.47
C ILE A 221 4.38 8.03 13.02
N GLY A 222 3.84 6.83 13.23
CA GLY A 222 4.45 5.58 12.76
C GLY A 222 4.63 5.55 11.25
N LEU A 223 3.63 5.99 10.49
CA LEU A 223 3.70 6.10 9.03
C LEU A 223 4.73 7.13 8.58
N LEU A 224 4.80 8.28 9.24
CA LEU A 224 5.80 9.32 8.99
C LEU A 224 7.22 8.80 9.25
N VAL A 225 7.44 8.08 10.36
CA VAL A 225 8.72 7.42 10.64
C VAL A 225 9.05 6.40 9.55
N PHE A 226 8.09 5.57 9.14
CA PHE A 226 8.28 4.60 8.07
C PHE A 226 8.69 5.26 6.75
N ILE A 227 7.97 6.29 6.31
CA ILE A 227 8.25 7.04 5.08
C ILE A 227 9.65 7.68 5.14
N ASN A 228 10.03 8.27 6.27
CA ASN A 228 11.38 8.82 6.45
C ASN A 228 12.46 7.72 6.39
N MET A 229 12.20 6.53 6.93
CA MET A 229 13.10 5.37 6.77
C MET A 229 13.21 4.94 5.31
N VAL A 230 12.12 4.97 4.53
CA VAL A 230 12.12 4.70 3.09
C VAL A 230 13.03 5.69 2.37
N LEU A 231 12.84 7.00 2.62
CA LEU A 231 13.64 8.07 2.04
C LEU A 231 15.11 7.93 2.39
N PHE A 232 15.43 7.71 3.66
CA PHE A 232 16.80 7.54 4.12
C PHE A 232 17.50 6.37 3.42
N LYS A 233 16.85 5.20 3.33
CA LYS A 233 17.38 4.02 2.63
C LYS A 233 17.48 4.22 1.12
N GLY A 234 16.53 4.95 0.52
CA GLY A 234 16.55 5.31 -0.90
C GLY A 234 17.72 6.23 -1.25
N LEU A 235 18.01 7.21 -0.40
CA LEU A 235 19.08 8.21 -0.61
C LEU A 235 20.47 7.66 -0.29
N HIS A 236 20.65 6.96 0.83
CA HIS A 236 21.98 6.59 1.34
C HIS A 236 22.47 5.22 0.88
N GLN A 237 21.58 4.22 0.79
CA GLN A 237 22.03 2.84 0.63
C GLN A 237 21.87 2.32 -0.80
N ASN A 238 21.28 3.09 -1.71
CA ASN A 238 20.79 2.64 -3.02
C ASN A 238 19.99 1.31 -2.97
N ASP A 239 19.75 0.66 -1.82
CA ASP A 239 19.18 -0.69 -1.69
C ASP A 239 17.77 -0.78 -2.30
N VAL A 240 17.01 0.31 -2.21
CA VAL A 240 15.70 0.47 -2.86
C VAL A 240 15.83 0.34 -4.39
N PHE A 241 16.94 0.81 -4.97
CA PHE A 241 17.21 0.84 -6.41
C PHE A 241 18.11 -0.32 -6.89
N LEU A 242 19.06 -0.77 -6.08
CA LEU A 242 20.02 -1.83 -6.37
C LEU A 242 19.37 -3.20 -6.35
N GLY A 243 18.30 -3.39 -5.57
CA GLY A 243 17.46 -4.58 -5.70
C GLY A 243 16.95 -4.80 -7.13
N ALA A 244 16.91 -3.74 -7.95
CA ALA A 244 16.46 -3.73 -9.34
C ALA A 244 17.62 -3.57 -10.36
N ALA A 245 18.88 -3.48 -9.94
CA ALA A 245 20.01 -3.19 -10.81
C ALA A 245 20.57 -4.46 -11.48
N ARG A 246 19.89 -4.99 -12.52
CA ARG A 246 20.49 -5.99 -13.42
C ARG A 246 19.98 -5.84 -14.85
N LYS A 247 20.47 -4.81 -15.53
CA LYS A 247 20.49 -4.80 -17.00
C LYS A 247 21.75 -4.17 -17.59
N ALA A 248 22.38 -3.23 -16.87
CA ALA A 248 23.56 -2.54 -17.40
C ALA A 248 24.80 -3.44 -17.57
N SER A 249 24.97 -4.52 -16.80
CA SER A 249 26.22 -5.31 -16.84
C SER A 249 26.24 -6.47 -17.84
N TYR A 250 25.11 -6.82 -18.48
CA TYR A 250 25.04 -7.93 -19.45
C TYR A 250 25.06 -7.46 -20.90
N GLU A 251 24.75 -6.19 -21.16
CA GLU A 251 24.88 -5.60 -22.50
C GLU A 251 26.33 -5.24 -22.82
N THR A 252 27.21 -5.07 -21.83
CA THR A 252 28.65 -4.75 -22.04
C THR A 252 29.56 -5.97 -22.22
N ILE A 253 29.04 -7.19 -22.04
CA ILE A 253 29.82 -8.45 -22.18
C ILE A 253 29.45 -9.17 -23.51
N ALA A 254 28.51 -8.62 -24.27
CA ALA A 254 28.02 -9.19 -25.53
C ALA A 254 28.39 -8.37 -26.78
N GLU A 255 29.27 -7.37 -26.64
CA GLU A 255 29.97 -6.66 -27.72
C GLU A 255 31.45 -6.99 -27.67
#